data_AF-A0A1Y4QYP5-F1
#
_entry.id   AF-A0A1Y4QYP5-F1
#
_cell.length_a   1.000
_cell.length_b   1.000
_cell.length_c   1.000
_cell.angle_alpha   90.00
_cell.angle_beta   90.00
_cell.angle_gamma   90.00
#
_symmetry.space_group_name_H-M   'P 1'
#
loop_
_entity.id
_entity.type
_entity.pdbx_description
1 polymer ?
#
loop_
_entity_poly.entity_id
_entity_poly.type
_entity_poly.pdbx_seq_one_letter_code
_entity_poly.pdbx_strand_id
1 'polypeptide(L)' 'MTNESFLSHINNVLTQSELSRTERRQLEEMLKSLLENYTPEELLQVLLEMIGPMHKTTCQV' A
#
# COMPACT_ATOMS: atom_id res chain seq x y z
N MET A 1 14.95 -1.08 2.48
CA MET A 1 13.90 -1.94 3.07
C MET A 1 13.93 -3.28 2.34
N THR A 2 13.59 -4.42 2.96
CA THR A 2 13.46 -5.69 2.20
C THR A 2 12.01 -5.91 1.77
N ASN A 3 11.79 -6.67 0.69
CA ASN A 3 10.44 -7.03 0.22
C ASN A 3 9.60 -7.68 1.33
N GLU A 4 10.21 -8.54 2.14
CA GLU A 4 9.54 -9.19 3.28
C GLU A 4 9.12 -8.19 4.36
N SER A 5 10.00 -7.26 4.73
CA SER A 5 9.66 -6.21 5.71
C SER A 5 8.56 -5.28 5.21
N PHE A 6 8.57 -4.95 3.91
CA PHE A 6 7.56 -4.12 3.28
C PHE A 6 6.18 -4.80 3.30
N LEU A 7 6.10 -6.05 2.84
CA LEU A 7 4.86 -6.82 2.85
C LEU A 7 4.32 -7.03 4.26
N SER A 8 5.20 -7.24 5.25
CA SER A 8 4.81 -7.33 6.66
C SER A 8 4.18 -6.02 7.17
N HIS A 9 4.77 -4.87 6.84
CA HIS A 9 4.20 -3.57 7.20
C HIS A 9 2.84 -3.34 6.54
N ILE A 10 2.71 -3.64 5.24
CA ILE A 10 1.42 -3.51 4.56
C ILE A 10 0.38 -4.45 5.18
N ASN A 11 0.71 -5.71 5.43
CA ASN A 11 -0.22 -6.66 6.04
C ASN A 11 -0.70 -6.20 7.43
N ASN A 12 0.18 -5.59 8.23
CA ASN A 12 -0.21 -5.01 9.52
C ASN A 12 -1.21 -3.87 9.34
N VAL A 13 -0.98 -2.97 8.38
CA VAL A 13 -1.90 -1.86 8.05
C VAL A 13 -3.24 -2.38 7.52
N LEU A 14 -3.21 -3.35 6.60
CA LEU A 14 -4.42 -3.96 6.03
C LEU A 14 -5.23 -4.71 7.08
N THR A 15 -4.58 -5.31 8.08
CA THR A 15 -5.25 -5.98 9.19
C THR A 15 -6.09 -5.00 10.01
N GLN A 16 -5.60 -3.76 10.15
CA GLN A 16 -6.27 -2.67 10.88
C GLN A 16 -7.28 -1.89 10.02
N SER A 17 -7.33 -2.14 8.72
CA SER A 17 -8.27 -1.49 7.80
C SER A 17 -9.66 -2.15 7.83
N GLU A 18 -10.69 -1.41 7.42
CA GLU A 18 -12.06 -1.91 7.25
C GLU A 18 -12.26 -2.76 5.98
N LEU A 19 -11.20 -3.03 5.23
CA LEU A 19 -11.27 -3.86 4.02
C LEU A 19 -11.78 -5.27 4.35
N SER A 20 -12.57 -5.83 3.46
CA SER A 20 -12.97 -7.23 3.51
C SER A 20 -11.76 -8.16 3.33
N ARG A 21 -11.91 -9.41 3.75
CA ARG A 21 -10.87 -10.43 3.58
C ARG A 21 -10.43 -10.60 2.11
N THR A 22 -11.37 -10.47 1.18
CA THR A 22 -11.11 -10.60 -0.26
C THR A 22 -10.29 -9.41 -0.77
N GLU A 23 -10.66 -8.18 -0.41
CA GLU A 23 -9.93 -6.97 -0.82
C GLU A 23 -8.50 -6.97 -0.27
N ARG A 24 -8.31 -7.38 0.99
CA ARG A 24 -6.96 -7.51 1.58
C ARG A 24 -6.09 -8.49 0.80
N ARG A 25 -6.64 -9.65 0.43
CA ARG A 25 -5.92 -10.66 -0.34
C ARG A 25 -5.56 -10.17 -1.75
N GLN A 26 -6.50 -9.52 -2.44
CA GLN A 26 -6.26 -8.95 -3.76
C GLN A 26 -5.16 -7.88 -3.71
N LEU A 27 -5.17 -7.01 -2.69
CA LEU A 27 -4.14 -5.99 -2.52
C LEU A 27 -2.77 -6.61 -2.22
N GLU A 28 -2.72 -7.65 -1.39
CA GLU A 28 -1.49 -8.38 -1.08
C GLU A 28 -0.91 -9.07 -2.33
N GLU A 29 -1.73 -9.74 -3.14
CA GLU A 29 -1.33 -10.38 -4.39
C GLU A 29 -0.82 -9.35 -5.41
N MET A 30 -1.50 -8.21 -5.52
CA MET A 30 -1.07 -7.10 -6.38
C MET A 30 0.30 -6.55 -5.96
N LEU A 31 0.50 -6.28 -4.66
CA LEU A 31 1.77 -5.75 -4.15
C LEU A 31 2.92 -6.73 -4.33
N LYS A 32 2.66 -8.04 -4.15
CA LYS A 32 3.64 -9.10 -4.43
C LYS A 32 4.06 -9.10 -5.90
N SER A 33 3.10 -9.01 -6.83
CA SER A 33 3.40 -8.94 -8.27
C SER A 33 4.19 -7.69 -8.64
N LEU A 34 3.90 -6.55 -8.02
CA LEU A 34 4.64 -5.31 -8.25
C LEU A 34 6.10 -5.41 -7.74
N LEU A 35 6.33 -6.08 -6.62
CA LEU A 35 7.68 -6.30 -6.07
C LEU A 35 8.57 -7.22 -6.93
N GLU A 36 8.03 -7.87 -7.96
CA GLU A 36 8.83 -8.60 -8.95
C GLU A 36 9.57 -7.65 -9.90
N ASN A 37 9.06 -6.42 -10.07
CA ASN A 37 9.54 -5.46 -11.06
C ASN A 37 9.98 -4.12 -10.44
N TYR A 38 9.60 -3.86 -9.19
CA TYR A 38 9.85 -2.60 -8.48
C TYR A 38 10.39 -2.85 -7.09
N THR A 39 11.21 -1.94 -6.60
CA THR A 39 11.68 -1.94 -5.21
C THR A 39 10.58 -1.47 -4.25
N PRO A 40 10.64 -1.87 -2.97
CA PRO A 40 9.73 -1.35 -1.94
C PRO A 40 9.67 0.18 -1.88
N GLU A 41 10.81 0.85 -2.08
CA GLU A 41 10.93 2.30 -2.07
C GLU A 41 10.17 2.96 -3.24
N GLU A 42 10.29 2.41 -4.45
CA GLU A 42 9.55 2.88 -5.64
C GLU A 42 8.04 2.71 -5.46
N LEU A 43 7.61 1.56 -4.94
CA LEU A 43 6.19 1.31 -4.67
C LEU A 43 5.63 2.20 -3.58
N LEU A 44 6.41 2.45 -2.52
CA LEU A 44 6.02 3.39 -1.48
C LEU A 44 5.81 4.80 -2.04
N GLN A 45 6.70 5.25 -2.94
CA GLN A 45 6.56 6.56 -3.58
C GLN A 45 5.27 6.64 -4.40
N VAL A 46 4.97 5.62 -5.22
CA VAL A 46 3.73 5.58 -6.01
C VAL A 46 2.49 5.61 -5.10
N LEU A 47 2.48 4.83 -4.01
CA LEU A 47 1.38 4.82 -3.05
C LEU A 47 1.19 6.20 -2.39
N LEU A 48 2.27 6.89 -2.02
CA LEU A 48 2.22 8.23 -1.46
C LEU A 48 1.71 9.26 -2.48
N GLU A 49 2.11 9.15 -3.74
CA GLU A 49 1.63 10.01 -4.84
C GLU A 49 0.14 9.82 -5.12
N MET A 50 -0.39 8.59 -4.98
CA MET A 50 -1.83 8.33 -5.08
C MET A 50 -2.63 8.93 -3.91
N ILE A 51 -2.05 8.94 -2.71
CA ILE A 51 -2.73 9.42 -1.48
C ILE A 51 -2.60 10.93 -1.29
N GLY A 52 -1.53 11.55 -1.80
CA GLY A 52 -1.25 12.98 -1.68
C GLY A 52 -2.39 13.91 -2.17
N PRO A 53 -3.01 13.65 -3.34
CA PRO A 53 -4.18 14.39 -3.80
C PRO A 53 -5.39 14.25 -2.89
N MET A 54 -5.60 13.08 -2.28
CA MET A 54 -6.76 12.81 -1.42
C MET A 54 -6.72 13.63 -0.12
N HIS A 55 -5.52 13.87 0.45
CA HIS A 55 -5.35 14.67 1.66
C HIS A 55 -5.47 16.19 1.42
N LYS A 56 -5.14 16.68 0.21
CA LYS A 56 -5.28 18.10 -0.14
C LYS A 56 -6.75 18.53 -0.26
N THR A 57 -7.64 17.61 -0.61
CA THR A 57 -9.10 17.84 -0.67
C THR A 57 -9.78 17.90 0.70
N THR A 58 -9.17 17.38 1.77
CA THR A 58 -9.77 17.33 3.12
C THR A 58 -9.37 18.48 4.05
N CYS A 59 -8.39 19.31 3.67
CA CYS A 59 -7.92 20.46 4.48
C CYS A 59 -8.35 21.83 3.92
N GLN A 60 -9.33 21.86 3.01
CA GLN A 60 -9.99 23.10 2.56
C GLN A 60 -11.41 23.17 3.15
N VAL A 61 -11.52 23.35 4.47
CA VAL A 61 -12.74 23.83 5.14
C VAL A 61 -12.36 24.74 6.29
#